data_AF-A0A7T1HKK1-F1
#
_entry.id   AF-A0A7T1HKK1-F1
#
_cell.length_a   1.000
_cell.length_b   1.000
_cell.length_c   1.000
_cell.angle_alpha   90.00
_cell.angle_beta   90.00
_cell.angle_gamma   90.00
#
_symmetry.space_group_name_H-M   'P 1'
#
loop_
_entity.id
_entity.type
_entity.pdbx_description
1 polymer ?
#
loop_
_entity_poly.entity_id
_entity_poly.type
_entity_poly.pdbx_seq_one_letter_code
_entity_poly.pdbx_strand_id
1 'polypeptide(L)'
;MGVRLRRSLAEDAGFMESSIEEWSYLDAEVLRHSRSRKVCMTCHWFRHHAGPNCIPLLTCQLHQGLLAHGEHLTHRCQGWTDDMTRQRGWAPEVA
;
A
#
# COMPACT_ATOMS: atom_id res chain seq x y z
N MET A 1 14.94 13.55 -43.61
CA MET A 1 14.13 14.70 -43.12
C MET A 1 13.26 14.19 -41.99
N GLY A 2 13.54 14.63 -40.76
CA GLY A 2 13.07 14.00 -39.52
C GLY A 2 11.61 14.32 -39.21
N VAL A 3 10.85 13.26 -38.89
CA VAL A 3 9.48 13.36 -38.38
C VAL A 3 9.57 13.81 -36.92
N ARG A 4 9.12 15.04 -36.63
CA ARG A 4 9.00 15.52 -35.24
C ARG A 4 7.79 14.83 -34.61
N LEU A 5 8.03 13.74 -33.89
CA LEU A 5 7.02 13.18 -32.98
C LEU A 5 6.83 14.17 -31.83
N ARG A 6 5.72 14.91 -31.88
CA ARG A 6 5.25 15.73 -30.76
C ARG A 6 5.01 14.79 -29.59
N ARG A 7 5.79 15.01 -28.52
CA ARG A 7 5.63 14.37 -27.21
C ARG A 7 4.28 14.83 -26.67
N SER A 8 3.23 14.00 -26.81
CA SER A 8 1.93 14.29 -26.22
C SER A 8 2.08 14.31 -24.70
N LEU A 9 1.96 15.51 -24.14
CA LEU A 9 1.55 15.77 -22.78
C LEU A 9 0.11 15.24 -22.66
N ALA A 10 -0.05 13.98 -22.28
CA ALA A 10 -1.29 13.52 -21.64
C ALA A 10 -1.24 14.12 -20.22
N GLU A 11 -1.84 15.29 -20.05
CA GLU A 11 -3.19 15.42 -19.49
C GLU A 11 -3.19 15.02 -18.00
N ASP A 12 -2.56 15.90 -17.23
CA ASP A 12 -3.08 16.57 -16.03
C ASP A 12 -4.46 16.09 -15.55
N ALA A 13 -4.51 14.88 -15.01
CA ALA A 13 -5.52 14.53 -14.03
C ALA A 13 -4.99 15.04 -12.68
N GLY A 14 -5.30 16.30 -12.38
CA GLY A 14 -5.24 16.86 -11.04
C GLY A 14 -6.22 16.12 -10.11
N PHE A 15 -5.89 14.89 -9.76
CA PHE A 15 -6.24 14.36 -8.46
C PHE A 15 -5.17 14.95 -7.53
N MET A 16 -5.59 15.78 -6.57
CA MET A 16 -4.74 16.10 -5.42
C MET A 16 -4.58 14.81 -4.61
N GLU A 17 -3.81 13.87 -5.15
CA GLU A 17 -3.32 12.73 -4.43
C GLU A 17 -2.36 13.31 -3.41
N SER A 18 -2.83 13.42 -2.17
CA SER A 18 -1.95 13.71 -1.03
C SER A 18 -0.68 12.89 -1.22
N SER A 19 0.48 13.54 -1.28
CA SER A 19 1.75 12.83 -1.37
C SER A 19 1.75 11.77 -0.27
N ILE A 20 1.96 10.50 -0.63
CA ILE A 20 1.94 9.37 0.33
C ILE A 20 2.84 9.64 1.55
N GLU A 21 3.89 10.44 1.34
CA GLU A 21 4.80 10.95 2.37
C GLU A 21 4.13 11.77 3.49
N GLU A 22 2.98 12.40 3.21
CA GLU A 22 2.22 13.22 4.15
C GLU A 22 1.18 12.40 4.94
N TRP A 23 0.96 11.13 4.57
CA TRP A 23 0.04 10.27 5.30
C TRP A 23 0.50 10.06 6.75
N SER A 24 -0.46 10.05 7.67
CA SER A 24 -0.18 9.74 9.06
C SER A 24 0.14 8.25 9.24
N TYR A 25 0.97 7.94 10.24
CA TYR A 25 1.15 6.57 10.68
C TYR A 25 -0.13 6.04 11.32
N LEU A 26 -0.48 4.80 11.00
CA LEU A 26 -1.61 4.12 11.60
C LEU A 26 -1.35 3.82 13.07
N ASP A 27 -2.36 4.01 13.90
CA ASP A 27 -2.31 3.75 15.33
C ASP A 27 -2.67 2.29 15.68
N ALA A 28 -2.56 1.98 16.98
CA ALA A 28 -2.92 0.68 17.54
C ALA A 28 -4.43 0.41 17.54
N GLU A 29 -5.29 1.40 17.29
CA GLU A 29 -6.73 1.21 17.17
C GLU A 29 -7.09 0.63 15.80
N VAL A 30 -6.35 1.05 14.76
CA VAL A 30 -6.42 0.49 13.41
C VAL A 30 -5.66 -0.84 13.30
N LEU A 31 -4.45 -0.91 13.85
CA LEU A 31 -3.58 -2.08 13.74
C LEU A 31 -3.79 -3.08 14.87
N ARG A 32 -4.25 -4.29 14.52
CA ARG A 32 -4.41 -5.38 15.48
C ARG A 32 -3.25 -6.35 15.40
N HIS A 33 -2.67 -6.68 16.54
CA HIS A 33 -1.61 -7.68 16.64
C HIS A 33 -2.04 -9.03 16.07
N SER A 34 -1.13 -9.74 15.41
CA SER A 34 -1.33 -11.03 14.78
C SER A 34 -0.19 -11.98 15.14
N ARG A 35 -0.54 -13.19 15.56
CA ARG A 35 0.41 -14.28 15.85
C ARG A 35 0.42 -15.35 14.76
N SER A 36 0.07 -14.96 13.54
CA SER A 36 -0.07 -15.86 12.39
C SER A 36 0.46 -15.17 11.13
N ARG A 37 0.39 -15.84 9.97
CA ARG A 37 0.72 -15.22 8.68
C ARG A 37 -0.27 -14.13 8.23
N LYS A 38 -1.36 -13.90 8.98
CA LYS A 38 -2.39 -12.91 8.71
C LYS A 38 -1.91 -11.51 9.13
N VAL A 39 -1.04 -10.90 8.34
CA VAL A 39 -0.38 -9.61 8.64
C VAL A 39 -0.55 -8.61 7.50
N CYS A 40 -0.32 -7.33 7.75
CA CYS A 40 -0.48 -6.27 6.76
C CYS A 40 0.35 -6.53 5.49
N MET A 41 1.56 -7.08 5.57
CA MET A 41 2.34 -7.45 4.38
C MET A 41 1.62 -8.41 3.43
N THR A 42 0.72 -9.25 3.98
CA THR A 42 -0.13 -10.20 3.24
C THR A 42 -1.55 -9.66 3.01
N CYS A 43 -1.80 -8.39 3.32
CA CYS A 43 -3.10 -7.76 3.08
C CYS A 43 -3.22 -7.33 1.62
N HIS A 44 -4.40 -7.49 1.03
CA HIS A 44 -4.68 -7.00 -0.32
C HIS A 44 -4.42 -5.49 -0.49
N TRP A 45 -4.63 -4.71 0.58
CA TRP A 45 -4.50 -3.25 0.59
C TRP A 45 -3.08 -2.77 0.86
N PHE A 46 -2.14 -3.66 1.14
CA PHE A 46 -0.78 -3.27 1.41
C PHE A 46 -0.06 -2.89 0.12
N ARG A 47 0.66 -1.77 0.15
CA ARG A 47 1.54 -1.34 -0.93
C ARG A 47 2.86 -0.85 -0.36
N HIS A 48 3.92 -1.14 -1.10
CA HIS A 48 5.24 -0.59 -0.89
C HIS A 48 5.47 0.50 -1.94
N HIS A 49 5.88 1.69 -1.48
CA HIS A 49 6.23 2.81 -2.34
C HIS A 49 7.67 3.21 -2.11
N ALA A 50 8.33 3.71 -3.16
CA ALA A 50 9.64 4.34 -3.01
C ALA A 50 9.43 5.74 -2.43
N GLY A 51 9.86 5.96 -1.19
CA GLY A 51 9.83 7.27 -0.55
C GLY A 51 11.09 8.10 -0.83
N PRO A 52 11.27 9.21 -0.07
CA PRO A 52 12.42 10.09 -0.21
C PRO A 52 13.74 9.33 -0.08
N ASN A 53 14.70 9.66 -0.94
CA ASN A 53 16.01 9.00 -0.97
C ASN A 53 15.93 7.46 -1.13
N CYS A 54 14.87 6.96 -1.78
CA CYS A 54 14.58 5.54 -1.95
C CYS A 54 14.37 4.78 -0.63
N ILE A 55 14.03 5.48 0.45
CA ILE A 55 13.62 4.85 1.71
C ILE A 55 12.20 4.31 1.52
N PRO A 56 11.94 3.04 1.81
CA PRO A 56 10.66 2.41 1.53
C PRO A 56 9.55 2.94 2.45
N LEU A 57 8.43 3.35 1.85
CA LEU A 57 7.20 3.67 2.58
C LEU A 57 6.24 2.49 2.50
N LEU A 58 5.81 2.03 3.68
CA LEU A 58 4.90 0.91 3.84
C LEU A 58 3.51 1.48 4.08
N THR A 59 2.52 1.10 3.27
CA THR A 59 1.22 1.78 3.28
C THR A 59 0.06 0.80 3.35
N CYS A 60 -1.05 1.26 3.92
CA CYS A 60 -2.35 0.63 3.80
C CYS A 60 -3.28 1.51 2.97
N GLN A 61 -3.65 1.06 1.77
CA GLN A 61 -4.49 1.82 0.84
C GLN A 61 -5.95 1.95 1.32
N LEU A 62 -6.42 1.02 2.16
CA LEU A 62 -7.76 1.10 2.75
C LEU A 62 -7.89 2.28 3.72
N HIS A 63 -6.84 2.51 4.52
CA HIS A 63 -6.84 3.53 5.56
C HIS A 63 -6.09 4.80 5.16
N GLN A 64 -5.49 4.84 3.96
CA GLN A 64 -4.64 5.93 3.49
C GLN A 64 -3.59 6.36 4.53
N GLY A 65 -2.91 5.36 5.10
CA GLY A 65 -1.96 5.56 6.21
C GLY A 65 -0.66 4.78 6.05
N LEU A 66 0.37 5.27 6.72
CA LEU A 66 1.70 4.65 6.80
C LEU A 66 1.73 3.56 7.89
N LEU A 67 2.51 2.52 7.67
CA LEU A 67 2.81 1.48 8.64
C LEU A 67 4.22 1.73 9.19
N ALA A 68 4.40 1.70 10.51
CA ALA A 68 5.75 1.79 11.04
C ALA A 68 6.56 0.54 10.65
N HIS A 69 7.88 0.68 10.62
CA HIS A 69 8.75 -0.43 10.25
C HIS A 69 8.53 -1.63 11.19
N GLY A 70 8.40 -2.83 10.64
CA GLY A 70 8.10 -4.06 11.39
C GLY A 70 6.63 -4.29 11.76
N GLU A 71 5.78 -3.25 11.84
CA GLU A 71 4.35 -3.46 12.16
C GLU A 71 3.64 -4.26 11.08
N HIS A 72 4.01 -4.06 9.81
CA HIS A 72 3.48 -4.81 8.69
C HIS A 72 3.71 -6.33 8.77
N LEU A 73 4.64 -6.80 9.61
CA LEU A 73 4.99 -8.21 9.83
C LEU A 73 4.35 -8.81 11.08
N THR A 74 3.77 -7.99 11.95
CA THR A 74 3.27 -8.41 13.28
C THR A 74 1.83 -7.98 13.53
N HIS A 75 1.29 -7.06 12.73
CA HIS A 75 -0.06 -6.51 12.86
C HIS A 75 -0.82 -6.65 11.53
N ARG A 76 -2.15 -6.55 11.61
CA ARG A 76 -3.06 -6.48 10.45
C ARG A 76 -4.07 -5.36 10.64
N CYS A 77 -4.51 -4.75 9.55
CA CYS A 77 -5.68 -3.87 9.54
C CYS A 77 -6.98 -4.69 9.39
N GLN A 78 -8.12 -4.01 9.53
CA GLN A 78 -9.46 -4.60 9.39
C GLN A 78 -9.75 -5.06 7.95
N GLY A 79 -9.01 -4.54 6.96
CA GLY A 79 -9.12 -4.96 5.57
C GLY A 79 -8.61 -6.37 5.29
N TRP A 80 -7.85 -6.97 6.21
CA TRP A 80 -7.40 -8.35 6.09
C TRP A 80 -8.56 -9.30 6.47
N THR A 81 -9.06 -10.08 5.51
CA THR A 81 -10.14 -11.06 5.74
C THR A 81 -9.83 -12.38 5.03
N ASP A 82 -10.24 -13.51 5.63
CA ASP A 82 -10.15 -14.83 4.99
C ASP A 82 -10.96 -14.92 3.69
N ASP A 83 -12.01 -14.11 3.60
CA ASP A 83 -12.89 -14.03 2.46
C ASP A 83 -12.19 -13.46 1.22
N MET A 84 -11.29 -12.48 1.39
CA MET A 84 -10.47 -11.95 0.29
C MET A 84 -9.51 -13.00 -0.28
N THR A 85 -8.93 -13.85 0.58
CA THR A 85 -8.09 -14.98 0.15
C THR A 85 -8.90 -16.01 -0.66
N ARG A 86 -10.13 -16.30 -0.22
CA ARG A 86 -10.99 -17.32 -0.85
C ARG A 86 -11.69 -16.85 -2.11
N GLN A 87 -12.24 -15.64 -2.13
CA GLN A 87 -13.09 -15.16 -3.21
C GLN A 87 -12.32 -14.59 -4.39
N ARG A 88 -11.16 -13.95 -4.14
CA ARG A 88 -10.37 -13.29 -5.20
C ARG A 88 -9.13 -14.08 -5.61
N GLY A 89 -8.95 -15.29 -5.08
CA GLY A 89 -7.74 -16.09 -5.30
C GLY A 89 -6.46 -15.40 -4.80
N TRP A 90 -6.59 -14.44 -3.88
CA TRP A 90 -5.47 -13.66 -3.37
C TRP A 90 -4.71 -14.44 -2.29
N ALA A 91 -3.62 -15.11 -2.66
CA ALA A 91 -2.77 -15.89 -1.76
C ALA A 91 -1.33 -15.33 -1.73
N PRO A 92 -1.09 -14.20 -1.05
CA PRO A 92 0.21 -13.53 -1.03
C PRO A 92 1.30 -14.32 -0.30
N GLU A 93 0.94 -15.34 0.48
CA GLU A 93 1.90 -16.27 1.07
C GLU A 93 2.44 -17.32 0.08
N VAL A 94 1.96 -17.33 -1.17
CA VAL A 94 2.36 -18.27 -2.25
C VAL A 94 3.12 -17.57 -3.38
N ALA A 95 3.31 -16.24 -3.30
CA ALA A 95 4.03 -15.44 -4.29
C ALA A 95 5.55 -15.48 -4.13
#